data_AF-R4U415-F1
#
_entry.id   AF-R4U415-F1
#
_cell.length_a   1.000
_cell.length_b   1.000
_cell.length_c   1.000
_cell.angle_alpha   90.00
_cell.angle_beta   90.00
_cell.angle_gamma   90.00
#
_symmetry.space_group_name_H-M   'P 1'
#
loop_
_entity.id
_entity.type
_entity.pdbx_description
1 polymer ?
#
loop_
_entity_poly.entity_id
_entity_poly.type
_entity_poly.pdbx_seq_one_letter_code
_entity_poly.pdbx_strand_id
1 'polypeptide(L)'
;TGYEFAHKDDYTRSYPELKQGVVIYDDPSAYELEEFARRLKPDLMGAGVKEKYVFHKMGLPFRQMHSWDYSGPYHGVDGFAVFARDMDIAINSPTWNLFQAPWSTAAKHGA
;
A
#
# COMPACT_ATOMS: atom_id res chain seq x y z
N THR A 1 4.87 -5.17 7.13
CA THR A 1 3.51 -5.20 7.71
C THR A 1 3.62 -4.84 9.18
N GLY A 2 2.60 -4.28 9.80
CA GLY A 2 2.70 -3.85 11.18
C GLY A 2 1.43 -3.22 11.71
N TYR A 3 1.49 -2.75 12.96
CA TYR A 3 0.35 -2.24 13.72
C TYR A 3 0.69 -0.90 14.37
N GLU A 4 -0.33 -0.06 14.59
CA GLU A 4 -0.17 1.19 15.34
C GLU A 4 -0.11 0.95 16.87
N PHE A 5 -0.83 -0.07 17.38
CA PHE A 5 -1.05 -0.23 18.84
C PHE A 5 -1.22 -1.70 19.28
N ALA A 6 -0.66 -2.66 18.54
CA ALA A 6 -0.80 -4.07 18.88
C ALA A 6 -0.03 -4.45 20.14
N HIS A 7 -0.47 -5.53 20.80
CA HIS A 7 0.23 -6.08 21.95
C HIS A 7 1.03 -7.34 21.57
N LYS A 8 1.86 -7.82 22.50
CA LYS A 8 2.76 -8.96 22.27
C LYS A 8 2.05 -10.23 21.79
N ASP A 9 0.82 -10.47 22.25
CA ASP A 9 0.04 -11.63 21.84
C ASP A 9 -0.43 -11.52 20.38
N ASP A 10 -0.75 -10.33 19.90
CA ASP A 10 -1.04 -10.09 18.48
C ASP A 10 0.17 -10.42 17.61
N TYR A 11 1.37 -9.94 17.97
CA TYR A 11 2.60 -10.29 17.26
C TYR A 11 2.87 -11.80 17.27
N THR A 12 2.60 -12.46 18.41
CA THR A 12 2.72 -13.93 18.53
C THR A 12 1.80 -14.66 17.56
N ARG A 13 0.58 -14.14 17.33
CA ARG A 13 -0.37 -14.68 16.34
C ARG A 13 0.01 -14.33 14.90
N SER A 14 0.68 -13.19 14.68
CA SER A 14 1.05 -12.72 13.34
C SER A 14 2.30 -13.39 12.79
N TYR A 15 3.30 -13.73 13.62
CA TYR A 15 4.54 -14.34 13.12
C TYR A 15 4.33 -15.61 12.26
N PRO A 16 3.45 -16.56 12.62
CA PRO A 16 3.20 -17.76 11.81
C PRO A 16 2.57 -17.47 10.44
N GLU A 17 1.84 -16.37 10.30
CA GLU A 17 1.17 -15.98 9.05
C GLU A 17 2.13 -15.30 8.04
N LEU A 18 3.37 -15.00 8.46
CA LEU A 18 4.34 -14.26 7.67
C LEU A 18 5.46 -15.16 7.14
N LYS A 19 5.90 -14.85 5.91
CA LYS A 19 7.06 -15.51 5.30
C LYS A 19 8.36 -14.95 5.86
N GLN A 20 9.43 -15.75 5.83
CA GLN A 20 10.77 -15.30 6.19
C GLN A 20 11.20 -14.11 5.32
N GLY A 21 11.80 -13.09 5.94
CA GLY A 21 12.28 -11.88 5.28
C GLY A 21 11.26 -10.74 5.20
N VAL A 22 10.04 -10.92 5.70
CA VAL A 22 9.06 -9.82 5.82
C VAL A 22 9.49 -8.85 6.91
N VAL A 23 9.49 -7.55 6.59
CA VAL A 23 9.72 -6.47 7.56
C VAL A 23 8.47 -6.29 8.43
N ILE A 24 8.67 -6.31 9.75
CA ILE A 24 7.63 -6.05 10.77
C ILE A 24 7.97 -4.75 11.49
N TYR A 25 6.97 -3.91 11.73
CA TYR A 25 7.10 -2.64 12.46
C TYR A 25 5.94 -2.46 13.45
N ASP A 26 6.21 -1.78 14.56
CA ASP A 26 5.26 -1.44 15.63
C ASP A 26 5.30 0.08 15.82
N ASP A 27 4.14 0.73 15.84
CA ASP A 27 4.00 2.19 15.90
C ASP A 27 5.01 2.95 14.98
N PRO A 28 5.00 2.64 13.66
CA PRO A 28 6.01 3.19 12.76
C PRO A 28 5.81 4.69 12.60
N SER A 29 6.91 5.43 12.64
CA SER A 29 6.89 6.83 12.24
C SER A 29 6.62 6.97 10.73
N ALA A 30 6.09 8.12 10.31
CA ALA A 30 5.88 8.42 8.89
C ALA A 30 7.19 8.33 8.08
N TYR A 31 8.32 8.75 8.67
CA TYR A 31 9.64 8.66 8.06
C TYR A 31 10.04 7.22 7.76
N GLU A 32 9.86 6.31 8.72
CA GLU A 32 10.17 4.89 8.54
C GLU A 32 9.31 4.26 7.44
N LEU A 33 8.00 4.56 7.42
CA LEU A 33 7.10 4.05 6.38
C LEU A 33 7.49 4.54 4.98
N GLU A 34 7.86 5.82 4.84
CA GLU A 34 8.35 6.35 3.56
C GLU A 34 9.65 5.68 3.12
N GLU A 35 10.61 5.52 4.02
CA GLU A 35 11.89 4.86 3.72
C GLU A 35 11.70 3.38 3.36
N PHE A 36 10.80 2.67 4.04
CA PHE A 36 10.43 1.31 3.69
C PHE A 36 9.81 1.25 2.30
N ALA A 37 8.88 2.14 1.97
CA ALA A 37 8.28 2.17 0.64
C ALA A 37 9.31 2.45 -0.46
N ARG A 38 10.27 3.35 -0.23
CA ARG A 38 11.36 3.65 -1.19
C ARG A 38 12.29 2.46 -1.43
N ARG A 39 12.62 1.70 -0.37
CA ARG A 39 13.57 0.58 -0.44
C ARG A 39 12.93 -0.71 -0.90
N LEU A 40 11.74 -1.03 -0.38
CA LEU A 40 11.03 -2.27 -0.68
C LEU A 40 10.24 -2.19 -2.00
N LYS A 41 9.84 -0.98 -2.43
CA LYS A 41 9.08 -0.72 -3.67
C LYS A 41 7.87 -1.66 -3.82
N PRO A 42 6.92 -1.64 -2.85
CA PRO A 42 5.75 -2.49 -2.92
C PRO A 42 4.83 -2.08 -4.09
N ASP A 43 4.19 -3.05 -4.74
CA ASP A 43 3.23 -2.78 -5.82
C ASP A 43 1.88 -2.26 -5.31
N LEU A 44 1.58 -2.45 -4.01
CA LEU A 44 0.38 -1.94 -3.35
C LEU A 44 0.68 -1.65 -1.88
N MET A 45 0.20 -0.50 -1.41
CA MET A 45 0.20 -0.14 0.01
C MET A 45 -1.23 -0.17 0.58
N GLY A 46 -1.38 -0.74 1.77
CA GLY A 46 -2.64 -0.76 2.52
C GLY A 46 -2.47 -0.16 3.90
N ALA A 47 -3.08 1.00 4.17
CA ALA A 47 -3.01 1.69 5.46
C ALA A 47 -4.23 2.60 5.68
N GLY A 48 -4.09 3.66 6.47
CA GLY A 48 -5.15 4.62 6.79
C GLY A 48 -5.25 5.82 5.83
N VAL A 49 -6.17 6.72 6.18
CA VAL A 49 -6.42 7.95 5.41
C VAL A 49 -5.25 8.93 5.46
N LYS A 50 -4.49 8.94 6.57
CA LYS A 50 -3.37 9.87 6.79
C LYS A 50 -2.22 9.54 5.83
N GLU A 51 -2.05 8.27 5.51
CA GLU A 51 -0.95 7.74 4.69
C GLU A 51 -1.26 7.79 3.19
N LYS A 52 -2.53 7.70 2.79
CA LYS A 52 -2.99 7.54 1.40
C LYS A 52 -2.32 8.51 0.42
N TYR A 53 -2.39 9.81 0.72
CA TYR A 53 -1.96 10.83 -0.23
C TYR A 53 -0.44 10.97 -0.33
N VAL A 54 0.30 10.55 0.70
CA VAL A 54 1.76 10.49 0.66
C VAL A 54 2.18 9.46 -0.40
N PHE A 55 1.67 8.23 -0.29
CA PHE A 55 2.03 7.15 -1.21
C PHE A 55 1.48 7.33 -2.62
N HIS A 56 0.28 7.91 -2.77
CA HIS A 56 -0.19 8.32 -4.09
C HIS A 56 0.78 9.29 -4.76
N LYS A 57 1.29 10.32 -4.06
CA LYS A 57 2.27 11.26 -4.64
C LYS A 57 3.61 10.62 -4.97
N MET A 58 3.93 9.49 -4.33
CA MET A 58 5.09 8.67 -4.66
C MET A 58 4.86 7.74 -5.87
N GLY A 59 3.67 7.74 -6.47
CA GLY A 59 3.32 6.89 -7.61
C GLY A 59 2.99 5.44 -7.20
N LEU A 60 2.67 5.20 -5.93
CA LEU A 60 2.35 3.88 -5.41
C LEU A 60 0.84 3.67 -5.33
N PRO A 61 0.30 2.57 -5.89
CA PRO A 61 -1.06 2.14 -5.63
C PRO A 61 -1.36 2.03 -4.15
N PHE A 62 -2.54 2.51 -3.72
CA PHE A 62 -2.93 2.53 -2.33
C PHE A 62 -4.40 2.16 -2.12
N ARG A 63 -4.69 1.43 -1.03
CA ARG A 63 -6.04 1.15 -0.56
C ARG A 63 -6.17 1.48 0.93
N GLN A 64 -7.26 2.16 1.30
CA GLN A 64 -7.55 2.38 2.72
C GLN A 64 -8.08 1.08 3.33
N MET A 65 -7.31 0.48 4.25
CA MET A 65 -7.65 -0.81 4.89
C MET A 65 -8.44 -0.65 6.20
N HIS A 66 -8.88 0.57 6.52
CA HIS A 66 -9.78 0.83 7.66
C HIS A 66 -11.19 1.18 7.19
N SER A 67 -11.30 2.02 6.17
CA SER A 67 -12.57 2.55 5.64
C SER A 67 -13.04 1.84 4.37
N TRP A 68 -12.28 0.85 3.89
CA TRP A 68 -12.43 0.22 2.57
C TRP A 68 -12.48 1.23 1.43
N ASP A 69 -11.91 2.42 1.65
CA ASP A 69 -11.97 3.56 0.73
C ASP A 69 -13.40 3.83 0.23
N TYR A 70 -14.36 3.75 1.15
CA TYR A 70 -15.80 3.94 0.89
C TYR A 70 -16.47 2.85 0.02
N SER A 71 -15.84 1.68 -0.11
CA SER A 71 -16.36 0.48 -0.76
C SER A 71 -16.87 -0.53 0.29
N GLY A 72 -16.57 -1.82 0.11
CA GLY A 72 -16.92 -2.90 1.04
C GLY A 72 -18.33 -3.48 0.81
N PRO A 73 -18.72 -4.51 1.59
CA PRO A 73 -17.94 -5.17 2.65
C PRO A 73 -16.82 -6.06 2.10
N TYR A 74 -15.78 -6.34 2.90
CA TYR A 74 -14.69 -7.27 2.54
C TYR A 74 -14.80 -8.65 3.20
N HIS A 75 -15.61 -8.79 4.25
CA HIS A 75 -15.81 -10.07 4.91
C HIS A 75 -16.80 -10.97 4.15
N GLY A 76 -16.58 -12.28 4.22
CA GLY A 76 -17.44 -13.29 3.61
C GLY A 76 -17.15 -13.53 2.13
N VAL A 77 -17.82 -14.54 1.56
CA VAL A 77 -17.62 -14.96 0.17
C VAL A 77 -17.95 -13.83 -0.81
N ASP A 78 -19.09 -13.18 -0.62
CA ASP A 78 -19.50 -12.04 -1.46
C ASP A 78 -18.56 -10.84 -1.28
N GLY A 79 -18.08 -10.60 -0.06
CA GLY A 79 -17.14 -9.52 0.24
C GLY A 79 -15.76 -9.73 -0.39
N PHE A 80 -15.35 -10.98 -0.60
CA PHE A 80 -14.10 -11.29 -1.28
C PHE A 80 -14.11 -10.84 -2.76
N ALA A 81 -15.26 -10.93 -3.44
CA ALA A 81 -15.39 -10.42 -4.81
C ALA A 81 -15.20 -8.89 -4.87
N VAL A 82 -15.72 -8.16 -3.86
CA VAL A 82 -15.54 -6.71 -3.73
C VAL A 82 -14.09 -6.37 -3.42
N PHE A 83 -13.46 -7.09 -2.49
CA PHE A 83 -12.05 -6.94 -2.16
C PHE A 83 -11.17 -7.13 -3.40
N ALA A 84 -11.36 -8.24 -4.14
CA ALA A 84 -10.58 -8.54 -5.33
C ALA A 84 -10.71 -7.44 -6.41
N ARG A 85 -11.94 -6.99 -6.68
CA ARG A 85 -12.20 -5.88 -7.60
C ARG A 85 -11.48 -4.60 -7.18
N ASP A 86 -11.54 -4.25 -5.90
CA ASP A 86 -10.96 -3.01 -5.41
C ASP A 86 -9.43 -3.02 -5.43
N MET A 87 -8.81 -4.18 -5.15
CA MET A 87 -7.35 -4.32 -5.29
C MET A 87 -6.93 -4.20 -6.75
N ASP A 88 -7.67 -4.83 -7.67
CA ASP A 88 -7.39 -4.77 -9.11
C ASP A 88 -7.46 -3.33 -9.65
N ILE A 89 -8.54 -2.60 -9.36
CA ILE A 89 -8.70 -1.22 -9.80
C ILE A 89 -7.58 -0.32 -9.27
N ALA A 90 -7.12 -0.54 -8.04
CA ALA A 90 -6.02 0.22 -7.46
C ALA A 90 -4.68 -0.10 -8.12
N ILE A 91 -4.32 -1.38 -8.23
CA ILE A 91 -3.00 -1.80 -8.77
C ILE A 91 -2.92 -1.50 -10.28
N ASN A 92 -3.95 -1.85 -11.04
CA ASN A 92 -3.93 -1.82 -12.50
C ASN A 92 -4.46 -0.51 -13.10
N SER A 93 -4.61 0.54 -12.29
CA SER A 93 -5.08 1.83 -12.79
C SER A 93 -4.11 2.40 -13.85
N PRO A 94 -4.60 2.86 -15.01
CA PRO A 94 -3.74 3.48 -16.02
C PRO A 94 -3.14 4.81 -15.54
N THR A 95 -3.66 5.37 -14.45
CA THR A 95 -3.19 6.64 -13.86
C THR A 95 -1.74 6.57 -13.40
N TRP A 96 -1.24 5.41 -12.98
CA TRP A 96 0.15 5.24 -12.54
C TRP A 96 1.16 5.49 -13.66
N ASN A 97 0.78 5.24 -14.92
CA ASN A 97 1.61 5.51 -16.09
C ASN A 97 1.63 7.00 -16.47
N LEU A 98 0.89 7.86 -15.77
CA LEU A 98 0.76 9.29 -16.06
C LEU A 98 1.56 10.18 -15.10
N PHE A 99 2.36 9.59 -14.19
CA PHE A 99 3.16 10.35 -13.22
C PHE A 99 4.31 11.12 -13.86
N GLN A 100 4.90 10.60 -14.94
CA GLN A 100 5.98 11.25 -15.66
C GLN A 100 5.42 12.07 -16.82
N ALA A 101 5.67 13.38 -16.79
CA ALA A 101 5.26 14.26 -17.87
C ALA A 101 5.99 13.91 -19.19
N PRO A 102 5.30 13.90 -20.35
CA PRO A 102 5.89 13.48 -21.63
C PRO A 102 7.16 14.24 -22.03
N TRP A 103 7.23 15.53 -21.71
CA TRP A 103 8.39 16.37 -22.03
C TRP A 103 9.63 16.07 -21.17
N SER A 104 9.45 15.47 -19.98
CA SER A 104 10.56 15.02 -19.12
C SER A 104 11.25 13.77 -19.69
N THR A 105 10.50 12.94 -20.42
CA THR A 105 11.04 11.75 -21.10
C THR A 105 11.79 12.13 -22.38
N ALA A 106 11.27 13.10 -23.16
CA ALA A 106 11.90 13.57 -24.39
C ALA A 106 13.31 14.15 -24.17
N ALA A 107 13.54 14.83 -23.05
CA ALA A 107 14.85 15.40 -22.72
C ALA A 107 15.96 14.35 -22.47
N LYS A 108 15.60 13.07 -22.19
CA LYS A 108 16.58 11.99 -21.96
C LYS A 108 17.04 11.25 -23.21
N HIS A 109 16.33 11.40 -24.34
CA HIS A 109 16.69 10.75 -25.61
C HIS A 109 17.35 11.70 -26.63
N GLY A 110 17.48 12.97 -26.28
CA GLY A 110 18.17 13.99 -27.09
C GLY A 110 19.54 14.42 -26.53
N ALA A 111 20.10 13.66 -25.58
CA ALA A 111 21.41 13.87 -24.97
C ALA A 111 22.31 12.65 -25.19
#